data_AF-A0A5N6E9G8-F1
#
_entry.id   AF-A0A5N6E9G8-F1
#
_cell.length_a   1.000
_cell.length_b   1.000
_cell.length_c   1.000
_cell.angle_alpha   90.00
_cell.angle_beta   90.00
_cell.angle_gamma   90.00
#
_symmetry.space_group_name_H-M   'P 1'
#
loop_
_entity.id
_entity.type
_entity.pdbx_description
1 polymer ?
#
loop_
_entity_poly.entity_id
_entity_poly.type
_entity_poly.pdbx_seq_one_letter_code
_entity_poly.pdbx_strand_id
1 'polypeptide(L)'
;MHDDNDDDISLPRRGFITCYMKCTESSGTLYVNGRSTWKTSNGACQLGPKEIHRTLLLATQNTMNVELSDSAQFAEWPGVQGLEGYDEGNYNAVLFLAWAYILSARWSELLSRSPEHRCMIIFKKETSRCEPPLSHTTVQVDIGDDASDDEVHWWNAILSAYEGRGIATVYNGRTYVSPWAVAISGTTVLRAKLPPNVESQPPSSDRALEYLARFCCYKRLYGQCSAALSAALCIPFVWSKSISLPVPKMGATSKYSLELPYSPSIHIYEHYNLLPRYMMLSCDVWGIRSLLHGTFFNSDIECNLVAAWMSAAFAVIDPVIQEGNIVKLLRILARRLPKLAPLWLGAMLVDNGKALKPIKAGCVAVELHAAAWTGMIESFITRSPGPFGETLPNDSEIEVQKHAQCNCHCLEYRAWYWELADGKYLEARGVDAHQPDDNVTQIESVIKSTPSQCSVDCLSGNLSENPTRGIFGWLRSTGYPANERHVYKHPWFDVGDSDEDGILDDQEDSSKVNEADIHKAVENWLDRNSW
;
A
#
# COMPACT_ATOMS: atom_id res chain seq x y z
N MET A 1 41.94 -16.30 18.86
CA MET A 1 40.90 -17.35 18.95
C MET A 1 39.88 -16.87 19.98
N HIS A 2 39.12 -15.86 19.58
CA HIS A 2 37.94 -15.34 20.26
C HIS A 2 36.93 -15.17 19.13
N ASP A 3 35.83 -15.91 19.25
CA ASP A 3 34.75 -15.97 18.30
C ASP A 3 33.83 -14.77 18.55
N ASP A 4 33.79 -13.85 17.58
CA ASP A 4 32.71 -12.88 17.43
C ASP A 4 31.57 -13.56 16.65
N ASN A 5 30.50 -13.93 17.34
CA ASN A 5 29.22 -14.31 16.74
C ASN A 5 28.26 -13.13 16.90
N ASP A 6 28.27 -12.21 15.93
CA ASP A 6 27.16 -11.30 15.69
C ASP A 6 26.22 -11.96 14.67
N ASP A 7 25.06 -12.42 15.15
CA ASP A 7 23.96 -12.93 14.32
C ASP A 7 23.24 -11.76 13.65
N ASP A 8 23.67 -11.45 12.43
CA ASP A 8 23.17 -10.40 11.55
C ASP A 8 21.81 -10.80 10.92
N ILE A 9 20.71 -10.15 11.32
CA ILE A 9 19.35 -10.43 10.82
C ILE A 9 19.09 -9.59 9.57
N SER A 10 19.27 -10.20 8.39
CA SER A 10 19.22 -9.53 7.09
C SER A 10 17.84 -9.59 6.39
N LEU A 11 17.33 -8.45 5.92
CA LEU A 11 16.18 -8.30 5.01
C LEU A 11 16.53 -8.46 3.50
N PRO A 12 15.55 -8.72 2.60
CA PRO A 12 15.77 -9.14 1.21
C PRO A 12 16.40 -8.08 0.31
N ARG A 13 17.31 -8.50 -0.57
CA ARG A 13 18.05 -7.59 -1.48
C ARG A 13 18.03 -8.07 -2.97
N ARG A 14 17.20 -9.10 -3.26
CA ARG A 14 16.50 -9.36 -4.55
C ARG A 14 14.99 -9.35 -4.29
N GLY A 15 14.42 -8.15 -4.22
CA GLY A 15 13.09 -7.93 -3.64
C GLY A 15 11.89 -8.28 -4.53
N PHE A 16 12.06 -8.45 -5.85
CA PHE A 16 10.90 -8.62 -6.73
C PHE A 16 11.27 -9.45 -7.96
N ILE A 17 10.44 -10.46 -8.27
CA ILE A 17 10.44 -11.27 -9.50
C ILE A 17 11.80 -11.87 -9.89
N THR A 18 11.97 -13.16 -9.64
CA THR A 18 13.09 -13.96 -10.15
C THR A 18 12.62 -14.83 -11.31
N CYS A 19 13.55 -15.27 -12.16
CA CYS A 19 13.24 -16.20 -13.25
C CYS A 19 12.48 -17.44 -12.71
N TYR A 20 11.55 -17.97 -13.49
CA TYR A 20 10.87 -19.26 -13.25
C TYR A 20 9.88 -19.31 -12.07
N MET A 21 9.21 -18.21 -11.74
CA MET A 21 8.18 -18.22 -10.70
C MET A 21 6.94 -19.00 -11.11
N LYS A 22 6.35 -19.73 -10.16
CA LYS A 22 5.04 -20.34 -10.34
C LYS A 22 3.96 -19.27 -10.25
N CYS A 23 3.26 -19.08 -11.36
CA CYS A 23 2.18 -18.12 -11.45
C CYS A 23 0.80 -18.82 -11.44
N THR A 24 -0.17 -18.19 -10.80
CA THR A 24 -1.57 -18.66 -10.77
C THR A 24 -2.49 -17.59 -11.34
N GLU A 25 -3.44 -18.01 -12.17
CA GLU A 25 -4.42 -17.12 -12.80
C GLU A 25 -5.74 -17.16 -12.02
N SER A 26 -6.28 -15.98 -11.68
CA SER A 26 -7.62 -15.86 -11.08
C SER A 26 -8.28 -14.56 -11.55
N SER A 27 -9.50 -14.66 -12.09
CA SER A 27 -10.35 -13.53 -12.47
C SER A 27 -9.65 -12.42 -13.28
N GLY A 28 -8.88 -12.81 -14.31
CA GLY A 28 -8.17 -11.85 -15.18
C GLY A 28 -6.93 -11.20 -14.54
N THR A 29 -6.49 -11.74 -13.40
CA THR A 29 -5.31 -11.31 -12.67
C THR A 29 -4.32 -12.46 -12.57
N LEU A 30 -3.03 -12.14 -12.68
CA LEU A 30 -1.94 -13.07 -12.52
C LEU A 30 -1.29 -12.84 -11.15
N TYR A 31 -1.09 -13.91 -10.40
CA TYR A 31 -0.45 -13.89 -9.09
C TYR A 31 0.81 -14.74 -9.11
N VAL A 32 1.74 -14.41 -8.22
CA VAL A 32 2.93 -15.22 -7.92
C VAL A 32 2.82 -15.80 -6.52
N ASN A 33 3.19 -17.07 -6.38
CA ASN A 33 3.21 -17.75 -5.11
C ASN A 33 4.55 -17.57 -4.38
N GLY A 34 4.48 -17.37 -3.07
CA GLY A 34 5.64 -17.47 -2.20
C GLY A 34 5.26 -17.98 -0.82
N ARG A 35 6.28 -18.16 0.01
CA ARG A 35 6.13 -18.52 1.41
C ARG A 35 7.16 -17.79 2.25
N SER A 36 6.77 -17.44 3.46
CA SER A 36 7.68 -16.99 4.49
C SER A 36 7.98 -18.10 5.48
N THR A 37 9.17 -18.02 6.07
CA THR A 37 9.55 -18.84 7.22
C THR A 37 9.70 -17.94 8.43
N TRP A 38 9.28 -18.45 9.59
CA TRP A 38 9.29 -17.72 10.85
C TRP A 38 9.91 -18.60 11.92
N LYS A 39 10.80 -18.01 12.72
CA LYS A 39 11.24 -18.59 13.98
C LYS A 39 10.04 -18.60 14.93
N THR A 40 9.94 -19.64 15.74
CA THR A 40 8.84 -19.83 16.69
C THR A 40 9.34 -19.87 18.14
N SER A 41 10.66 -19.94 18.37
CA SER A 41 11.28 -20.03 19.69
C SER A 41 12.69 -19.42 19.74
N ASN A 42 13.01 -18.67 20.80
CA ASN A 42 14.33 -18.10 21.09
C ASN A 42 15.13 -18.88 22.16
N GLY A 43 14.64 -20.03 22.62
CA GLY A 43 15.25 -20.83 23.69
C GLY A 43 15.37 -22.32 23.37
N ALA A 44 15.53 -23.16 24.39
CA ALA A 44 15.75 -24.61 24.26
C ALA A 44 14.55 -25.43 23.73
N CYS A 45 13.48 -24.75 23.31
CA CYS A 45 12.29 -25.41 22.79
C CYS A 45 12.52 -25.87 21.34
N GLN A 46 12.19 -27.14 21.06
CA GLN A 46 12.36 -27.77 19.74
C GLN A 46 11.22 -27.45 18.75
N LEU A 47 10.49 -26.35 18.95
CA LEU A 47 9.39 -26.00 18.06
C LEU A 47 9.96 -25.58 16.70
N GLY A 48 9.52 -26.26 15.65
CA GLY A 48 9.99 -26.02 14.28
C GLY A 48 9.60 -24.63 13.77
N PRO A 49 10.22 -24.16 12.68
CA PRO A 49 9.84 -22.91 12.04
C PRO A 49 8.40 -23.01 11.51
N LYS A 50 7.67 -21.89 11.54
CA LYS A 50 6.34 -21.78 10.93
C LYS A 50 6.51 -21.33 9.48
N GLU A 51 5.85 -22.01 8.56
CA GLU A 51 5.73 -21.58 7.18
C GLU A 51 4.36 -20.92 6.95
N ILE A 52 4.35 -19.77 6.28
CA ILE A 52 3.11 -19.07 5.90
C ILE A 52 3.16 -18.84 4.39
N HIS A 53 2.18 -19.40 3.68
CA HIS A 53 2.06 -19.24 2.24
C HIS A 53 1.29 -17.98 1.90
N ARG A 54 1.68 -17.30 0.81
CA ARG A 54 1.06 -16.06 0.40
C ARG A 54 1.22 -15.85 -1.11
N THR A 55 0.18 -15.30 -1.72
CA THR A 55 0.19 -14.92 -3.13
C THR A 55 0.28 -13.40 -3.24
N LEU A 56 1.05 -12.93 -4.22
CA LEU A 56 1.24 -11.50 -4.49
C LEU A 56 0.79 -11.18 -5.91
N LEU A 57 0.25 -9.99 -6.11
CA LEU A 57 -0.15 -9.53 -7.44
C LEU A 57 1.07 -9.47 -8.37
N LEU A 58 0.97 -10.09 -9.55
CA LEU A 58 2.02 -10.05 -10.55
C LEU A 58 1.65 -9.19 -11.75
N ALA A 59 0.43 -9.33 -12.27
CA ALA A 59 -0.02 -8.64 -13.48
C ALA A 59 -1.54 -8.58 -13.56
N THR A 60 -2.08 -7.62 -14.32
CA THR A 60 -3.53 -7.43 -14.54
C THR A 60 -3.84 -7.49 -16.04
N GLN A 61 -5.11 -7.64 -16.41
CA GLN A 61 -5.52 -7.53 -17.82
C GLN A 61 -5.84 -6.09 -18.27
N ASN A 62 -6.17 -5.22 -17.31
CA ASN A 62 -6.62 -3.86 -17.56
C ASN A 62 -5.63 -2.84 -16.99
N THR A 63 -5.44 -1.76 -17.74
CA THR A 63 -4.70 -0.58 -17.27
C THR A 63 -5.59 0.28 -16.37
N MET A 64 -4.98 0.93 -15.38
CA MET A 64 -5.69 1.91 -14.56
C MET A 64 -5.96 3.18 -15.35
N ASN A 65 -7.23 3.60 -15.43
CA ASN A 65 -7.59 4.85 -16.10
C ASN A 65 -7.19 6.05 -15.25
N VAL A 66 -6.62 7.08 -15.88
CA VAL A 66 -6.17 8.31 -15.24
C VAL A 66 -6.83 9.50 -15.94
N GLU A 67 -7.55 10.30 -15.16
CA GLU A 67 -8.20 11.52 -15.64
C GLU A 67 -7.55 12.75 -15.01
N LEU A 68 -7.34 13.78 -15.82
CA LEU A 68 -6.81 15.06 -15.35
C LEU A 68 -7.95 16.01 -15.03
N SER A 69 -7.97 16.54 -13.81
CA SER A 69 -9.04 17.41 -13.33
C SER A 69 -8.50 18.57 -12.51
N ASP A 70 -9.01 19.78 -12.75
CA ASP A 70 -8.71 20.96 -11.94
C ASP A 70 -9.29 20.86 -10.51
N SER A 71 -10.27 19.98 -10.33
CA SER A 71 -10.90 19.67 -9.03
C SER A 71 -10.26 18.49 -8.29
N ALA A 72 -9.21 17.89 -8.84
CA ALA A 72 -8.52 16.79 -8.19
C ALA A 72 -7.85 17.23 -6.88
N GLN A 73 -7.59 16.25 -6.01
CA GLN A 73 -6.86 16.50 -4.77
C GLN A 73 -5.46 17.02 -5.05
N PHE A 74 -4.97 17.88 -4.16
CA PHE A 74 -3.68 18.55 -4.34
C PHE A 74 -3.58 19.31 -5.68
N ALA A 75 -4.68 19.87 -6.21
CA ALA A 75 -4.64 20.78 -7.36
C ALA A 75 -3.70 21.98 -7.14
N GLU A 76 -3.57 22.43 -5.90
CA GLU A 76 -2.49 23.29 -5.44
C GLU A 76 -1.54 22.47 -4.58
N TRP A 77 -0.26 22.47 -4.93
CA TRP A 77 0.76 21.80 -4.14
C TRP A 77 1.06 22.64 -2.88
N PRO A 78 0.97 22.08 -1.66
CA PRO A 78 1.15 22.84 -0.43
C PRO A 78 2.61 23.25 -0.15
N GLY A 79 3.56 22.84 -1.01
CA GLY A 79 4.99 23.05 -0.81
C GLY A 79 5.60 22.08 0.21
N VAL A 80 6.92 22.17 0.37
CA VAL A 80 7.67 21.42 1.38
C VAL A 80 8.24 22.38 2.42
N GLN A 81 7.93 22.12 3.68
CA GLN A 81 8.42 22.96 4.78
C GLN A 81 9.96 22.87 4.85
N GLY A 82 10.64 24.02 4.85
CA GLY A 82 12.09 24.11 4.93
C GLY A 82 12.84 24.05 3.59
N LEU A 83 12.14 23.95 2.46
CA LEU A 83 12.73 23.95 1.11
C LEU A 83 12.18 25.10 0.26
N GLU A 84 12.66 26.32 0.49
CA GLU A 84 12.29 27.49 -0.30
C GLU A 84 12.87 27.42 -1.73
N GLY A 85 12.07 27.80 -2.73
CA GLY A 85 12.48 27.78 -4.15
C GLY A 85 12.56 26.38 -4.79
N TYR A 86 11.98 25.37 -4.13
CA TYR A 86 11.75 24.02 -4.65
C TYR A 86 10.26 23.76 -4.80
N ASP A 87 9.93 22.76 -5.62
CA ASP A 87 8.55 22.28 -5.84
C ASP A 87 7.56 23.38 -6.27
N GLU A 88 8.02 24.38 -7.03
CA GLU A 88 7.16 25.42 -7.59
C GLU A 88 6.22 24.84 -8.65
N GLY A 89 4.96 25.26 -8.63
CA GLY A 89 3.92 24.69 -9.49
C GLY A 89 3.45 23.31 -9.04
N ASN A 90 2.85 22.56 -9.94
CA ASN A 90 2.29 21.23 -9.68
C ASN A 90 2.57 20.31 -10.87
N TYR A 91 3.44 19.34 -10.65
CA TYR A 91 3.91 18.37 -11.63
C TYR A 91 3.57 16.93 -11.21
N ASN A 92 2.74 16.75 -10.18
CA ASN A 92 2.39 15.42 -9.65
C ASN A 92 1.89 14.46 -10.73
N ALA A 93 1.02 14.89 -11.65
CA ALA A 93 0.54 14.03 -12.73
C ALA A 93 1.67 13.60 -13.69
N VAL A 94 2.58 14.51 -14.05
CA VAL A 94 3.73 14.23 -14.93
C VAL A 94 4.67 13.22 -14.27
N LEU A 95 5.01 13.47 -13.00
CA LEU A 95 5.90 12.61 -12.21
C LEU A 95 5.28 11.23 -11.94
N PHE A 96 3.97 11.18 -11.70
CA PHE A 96 3.23 9.94 -11.48
C PHE A 96 3.27 9.05 -12.73
N LEU A 97 3.02 9.62 -13.91
CA LEU A 97 3.09 8.90 -15.18
C LEU A 97 4.52 8.37 -15.46
N ALA A 98 5.54 9.17 -15.14
CA ALA A 98 6.94 8.73 -15.25
C ALA A 98 7.25 7.56 -14.31
N TRP A 99 6.85 7.62 -13.04
CA TRP A 99 7.04 6.52 -12.09
C TRP A 99 6.26 5.27 -12.47
N ALA A 100 5.00 5.41 -12.90
CA ALA A 100 4.17 4.31 -13.40
C ALA A 100 4.85 3.59 -14.58
N TYR A 101 5.46 4.35 -15.50
CA TYR A 101 6.27 3.79 -16.57
C TYR A 101 7.53 3.08 -16.06
N ILE A 102 8.32 3.72 -15.18
CA ILE A 102 9.56 3.15 -14.64
C ILE A 102 9.29 1.82 -13.92
N LEU A 103 8.22 1.76 -13.11
CA LEU A 103 7.74 0.55 -12.45
C LEU A 103 7.35 -0.54 -13.46
N SER A 104 6.61 -0.16 -14.51
CA SER A 104 6.21 -1.08 -15.59
C SER A 104 7.39 -1.60 -16.42
N ALA A 105 8.36 -0.75 -16.72
CA ALA A 105 9.58 -1.12 -17.43
C ALA A 105 10.42 -2.07 -16.57
N ARG A 106 10.60 -1.75 -15.28
CA ARG A 106 11.34 -2.60 -14.35
C ARG A 106 10.68 -3.97 -14.18
N TRP A 107 9.36 -4.00 -14.07
CA TRP A 107 8.57 -5.23 -14.04
C TRP A 107 8.83 -6.10 -15.28
N SER A 108 8.82 -5.50 -16.48
CA SER A 108 9.07 -6.22 -17.73
C SER A 108 10.51 -6.70 -17.85
N GLU A 109 11.49 -5.92 -17.44
CA GLU A 109 12.91 -6.32 -17.41
C GLU A 109 13.16 -7.53 -16.51
N LEU A 110 12.46 -7.60 -15.37
CA LEU A 110 12.53 -8.73 -14.44
C LEU A 110 11.84 -9.96 -15.03
N LEU A 111 10.64 -9.81 -15.60
CA LEU A 111 9.88 -10.90 -16.21
C LEU A 111 10.50 -11.46 -17.48
N SER A 112 11.17 -10.63 -18.29
CA SER A 112 11.82 -11.04 -19.54
C SER A 112 12.91 -12.10 -19.34
N ARG A 113 13.33 -12.31 -18.09
CA ARG A 113 14.30 -13.36 -17.72
C ARG A 113 13.65 -14.73 -17.52
N SER A 114 12.32 -14.81 -17.50
CA SER A 114 11.56 -16.06 -17.46
C SER A 114 11.18 -16.48 -18.88
N PRO A 115 11.39 -17.74 -19.28
CA PRO A 115 10.99 -18.22 -20.61
C PRO A 115 9.45 -18.32 -20.77
N GLU A 116 8.70 -18.35 -19.67
CA GLU A 116 7.24 -18.44 -19.66
C GLU A 116 6.56 -17.10 -20.00
N HIS A 117 7.30 -16.00 -19.85
CA HIS A 117 6.81 -14.65 -20.06
C HIS A 117 7.41 -14.07 -21.33
N ARG A 118 6.55 -13.76 -22.30
CA ARG A 118 6.96 -13.03 -23.49
C ARG A 118 6.61 -11.55 -23.33
N CYS A 119 7.57 -10.77 -22.84
CA CYS A 119 7.44 -9.33 -22.74
C CYS A 119 7.45 -8.66 -24.11
N MET A 120 6.60 -7.65 -24.29
CA MET A 120 6.47 -6.88 -25.52
C MET A 120 5.97 -5.48 -25.23
N ILE A 121 6.24 -4.57 -26.18
CA ILE A 121 5.64 -3.24 -26.19
C ILE A 121 4.42 -3.30 -27.11
N ILE A 122 3.27 -2.90 -26.58
CA ILE A 122 2.04 -2.79 -27.36
C ILE A 122 1.98 -1.38 -27.93
N PHE A 123 1.91 -1.31 -29.25
CA PHE A 123 1.52 -0.13 -29.99
C PHE A 123 0.13 -0.37 -30.54
N LYS A 124 -0.89 0.30 -30.02
CA LYS A 124 -2.18 0.34 -30.72
C LYS A 124 -1.96 1.20 -31.95
N LYS A 125 -1.80 0.56 -33.12
CA LYS A 125 -1.78 1.24 -34.41
C LYS A 125 -3.11 1.98 -34.51
N GLU A 126 -3.08 3.31 -34.59
CA GLU A 126 -4.28 4.11 -34.82
C GLU A 126 -4.98 3.53 -36.05
N THR A 127 -6.09 2.82 -35.86
CA THR A 127 -7.04 2.63 -36.94
C THR A 127 -7.58 4.02 -37.23
N SER A 128 -7.06 4.61 -38.30
CA SER A 128 -7.57 5.83 -38.93
C SER A 128 -9.08 5.71 -39.10
N ARG A 129 -9.84 6.31 -38.16
CA ARG A 129 -11.25 6.73 -38.19
C ARG A 129 -11.77 6.91 -36.76
N CYS A 130 -11.47 8.05 -36.18
CA CYS A 130 -12.40 8.78 -35.32
C CYS A 130 -12.06 10.25 -35.51
N GLU A 131 -13.06 11.06 -35.85
CA GLU A 131 -12.92 12.52 -35.86
C GLU A 131 -12.38 12.97 -34.48
N PRO A 132 -11.48 13.98 -34.42
CA PRO A 132 -10.94 14.44 -33.16
C PRO A 132 -12.09 14.90 -32.25
N PRO A 133 -12.24 14.37 -31.03
CA PRO A 133 -13.24 14.88 -30.09
C PRO A 133 -13.02 16.39 -29.86
N LEU A 134 -14.13 17.12 -29.80
CA LEU A 134 -14.13 18.57 -29.62
C LEU A 134 -13.43 18.99 -28.30
N SER A 135 -12.59 20.02 -28.41
CA SER A 135 -11.86 20.75 -27.37
C SER A 135 -10.87 19.94 -26.52
N HIS A 136 -9.67 19.71 -27.06
CA HIS A 136 -8.52 19.26 -26.28
C HIS A 136 -7.76 20.46 -25.68
N THR A 137 -7.92 20.71 -24.38
CA THR A 137 -6.98 21.58 -23.67
C THR A 137 -5.62 20.87 -23.66
N THR A 138 -4.64 21.44 -24.36
CA THR A 138 -3.29 20.88 -24.41
C THR A 138 -2.40 21.60 -23.41
N VAL A 139 -1.86 20.87 -22.45
CA VAL A 139 -0.88 21.40 -21.49
C VAL A 139 0.52 21.04 -21.96
N GLN A 140 1.31 22.07 -22.27
CA GLN A 140 2.70 21.93 -22.68
C GLN A 140 3.60 21.75 -21.45
N VAL A 141 4.25 20.61 -21.34
CA VAL A 141 5.23 20.29 -20.30
C VAL A 141 6.61 20.68 -20.80
N ASP A 142 7.16 21.74 -20.22
CA ASP A 142 8.52 22.16 -20.52
C ASP A 142 9.54 21.21 -19.85
N ILE A 143 10.21 20.41 -20.67
CA ILE A 143 11.25 19.45 -20.25
C ILE A 143 12.68 19.99 -20.39
N GLY A 144 12.88 21.25 -20.77
CA GLY A 144 14.21 21.84 -21.00
C GLY A 144 14.73 21.66 -22.44
N ASP A 145 15.57 22.59 -22.91
CA ASP A 145 16.11 22.65 -24.28
C ASP A 145 17.25 21.65 -24.55
N ASP A 146 17.86 21.14 -23.50
CA ASP A 146 18.96 20.18 -23.50
C ASP A 146 18.51 18.71 -23.54
N ALA A 147 17.19 18.45 -23.54
CA ALA A 147 16.62 17.10 -23.62
C ALA A 147 17.01 16.43 -24.94
N SER A 148 17.51 15.19 -24.87
CA SER A 148 17.81 14.40 -26.06
C SER A 148 16.56 14.03 -26.85
N ASP A 149 16.69 13.76 -28.14
CA ASP A 149 15.56 13.33 -28.98
C ASP A 149 14.86 12.10 -28.38
N ASP A 150 15.60 11.09 -27.90
CA ASP A 150 15.03 9.91 -27.25
C ASP A 150 14.23 10.24 -25.99
N GLU A 151 14.69 11.23 -25.22
CA GLU A 151 13.98 11.71 -24.03
C GLU A 151 12.69 12.44 -24.40
N VAL A 152 12.73 13.30 -25.44
CA VAL A 152 11.55 14.00 -25.96
C VAL A 152 10.50 12.97 -26.42
N HIS A 153 10.91 11.92 -27.14
CA HIS A 153 10.02 10.84 -27.54
C HIS A 153 9.41 10.10 -26.36
N TRP A 154 10.23 9.77 -25.34
CA TRP A 154 9.76 9.10 -24.14
C TRP A 154 8.74 9.93 -23.37
N TRP A 155 9.01 11.20 -23.11
CA TRP A 155 8.06 12.10 -22.45
C TRP A 155 6.75 12.19 -23.22
N ASN A 156 6.79 12.36 -24.54
CA ASN A 156 5.56 12.37 -25.34
C ASN A 156 4.82 11.02 -25.27
N ALA A 157 5.53 9.89 -25.26
CA ALA A 157 4.91 8.57 -25.18
C ALA A 157 4.14 8.35 -23.88
N ILE A 158 4.69 8.76 -22.73
CA ILE A 158 4.03 8.58 -21.43
C ILE A 158 2.97 9.64 -21.14
N LEU A 159 3.13 10.87 -21.66
CA LEU A 159 2.18 11.96 -21.50
C LEU A 159 0.95 11.84 -22.43
N SER A 160 1.06 11.01 -23.48
CA SER A 160 -0.03 10.69 -24.42
C SER A 160 -0.43 9.20 -24.37
N ALA A 161 -0.15 8.52 -23.25
CA ALA A 161 -0.43 7.10 -23.11
C ALA A 161 -1.95 6.84 -23.06
N TYR A 162 -2.59 6.69 -24.22
CA TYR A 162 -3.99 6.29 -24.34
C TYR A 162 -4.15 4.77 -24.25
N GLU A 163 -5.39 4.34 -24.02
CA GLU A 163 -5.76 2.93 -23.85
C GLU A 163 -5.20 2.02 -24.97
N GLY A 164 -4.38 1.05 -24.56
CA GLY A 164 -3.77 0.04 -25.43
C GLY A 164 -2.36 0.36 -25.94
N ARG A 165 -1.71 1.42 -25.45
CA ARG A 165 -0.26 1.62 -25.59
C ARG A 165 0.42 1.33 -24.25
N GLY A 166 1.47 0.51 -24.23
CA GLY A 166 2.16 0.20 -22.99
C GLY A 166 3.07 -1.03 -23.03
N ILE A 167 3.55 -1.42 -21.86
CA ILE A 167 4.41 -2.58 -21.66
C ILE A 167 3.55 -3.75 -21.18
N ALA A 168 3.65 -4.90 -21.85
CA ALA A 168 2.85 -6.07 -21.57
C ALA A 168 3.68 -7.36 -21.62
N THR A 169 3.11 -8.44 -21.08
CA THR A 169 3.64 -9.79 -21.20
C THR A 169 2.54 -10.74 -21.66
N VAL A 170 2.90 -11.72 -22.48
CA VAL A 170 2.04 -12.89 -22.72
C VAL A 170 2.45 -14.01 -21.78
N TYR A 171 1.47 -14.59 -21.09
CA TYR A 171 1.60 -15.77 -20.22
C TYR A 171 0.40 -16.70 -20.51
N ASN A 172 0.65 -18.00 -20.74
CA ASN A 172 -0.37 -18.98 -21.12
C ASN A 172 -1.33 -18.53 -22.24
N GLY A 173 -0.79 -17.80 -23.23
CA GLY A 173 -1.57 -17.29 -24.38
C GLY A 173 -2.47 -16.08 -24.07
N ARG A 174 -2.48 -15.58 -22.83
CA ARG A 174 -3.19 -14.35 -22.43
C ARG A 174 -2.22 -13.19 -22.28
N THR A 175 -2.70 -11.99 -22.60
CA THR A 175 -1.91 -10.76 -22.48
C THR A 175 -2.21 -10.10 -21.13
N TYR A 176 -1.16 -9.74 -20.42
CA TYR A 176 -1.21 -9.06 -19.14
C TYR A 176 -0.35 -7.79 -19.19
N VAL A 177 -0.75 -6.77 -18.44
CA VAL A 177 0.00 -5.54 -18.21
C VAL A 177 0.52 -5.48 -16.78
N SER A 178 1.48 -4.59 -16.55
CA SER A 178 2.01 -4.35 -15.21
C SER A 178 0.91 -3.83 -14.26
N PRO A 179 0.96 -4.15 -12.95
CA PRO A 179 0.07 -3.55 -11.95
C PRO A 179 0.09 -2.02 -11.91
N TRP A 180 1.18 -1.40 -12.40
CA TRP A 180 1.35 0.05 -12.47
C TRP A 180 1.05 0.63 -13.86
N ALA A 181 0.50 -0.18 -14.77
CA ALA A 181 0.17 0.29 -16.11
C ALA A 181 -1.06 1.22 -16.06
N VAL A 182 -0.92 2.39 -16.69
CA VAL A 182 -1.92 3.46 -16.68
C VAL A 182 -2.29 3.88 -18.10
N ALA A 183 -3.52 4.37 -18.27
CA ALA A 183 -4.00 4.96 -19.50
C ALA A 183 -4.67 6.30 -19.20
N ILE A 184 -4.27 7.36 -19.91
CA ILE A 184 -4.84 8.69 -19.78
C ILE A 184 -6.17 8.72 -20.55
N SER A 185 -7.23 9.12 -19.87
CA SER A 185 -8.56 9.36 -20.44
C SER A 185 -8.99 10.82 -20.23
N GLY A 186 -9.96 11.27 -21.02
CA GLY A 186 -10.53 12.62 -20.92
C GLY A 186 -10.10 13.58 -22.02
N THR A 187 -10.41 14.86 -21.82
CA THR A 187 -10.24 15.92 -22.83
C THR A 187 -8.89 16.63 -22.73
N THR A 188 -8.28 16.67 -21.54
CA THR A 188 -6.98 17.31 -21.31
C THR A 188 -5.85 16.40 -21.75
N VAL A 189 -4.96 16.91 -22.60
CA VAL A 189 -3.82 16.17 -23.13
C VAL A 189 -2.52 16.83 -22.66
N LEU A 190 -1.60 16.02 -22.15
CA LEU A 190 -0.25 16.47 -21.83
C LEU A 190 0.66 16.23 -23.02
N ARG A 191 1.52 17.20 -23.32
CA ARG A 191 2.49 17.07 -24.40
C ARG A 191 3.80 17.74 -24.00
N ALA A 192 4.92 17.13 -24.37
CA ALA A 192 6.22 17.78 -24.29
C ALA A 192 6.52 18.52 -25.61
N LYS A 193 7.79 18.78 -25.89
CA LYS A 193 8.21 19.34 -27.18
C LYS A 193 7.86 18.40 -28.33
N LEU A 194 7.66 18.96 -29.54
CA LEU A 194 7.38 18.15 -30.72
C LEU A 194 8.56 17.20 -30.97
N PRO A 195 8.33 15.88 -31.02
CA PRO A 195 9.40 14.94 -31.29
C PRO A 195 9.89 15.07 -32.74
N PRO A 196 11.17 14.80 -33.02
CA PRO A 196 11.65 14.59 -34.38
C PRO A 196 10.89 13.45 -35.07
N ASN A 197 10.90 13.38 -36.40
CA ASN A 197 10.15 12.37 -37.19
C ASN A 197 10.66 10.91 -37.05
N VAL A 198 11.57 10.62 -36.11
CA VAL A 198 12.23 9.30 -36.01
C VAL A 198 11.58 8.49 -34.90
N GLU A 199 10.95 7.37 -35.23
CA GLU A 199 10.44 6.45 -34.19
C GLU A 199 11.60 5.95 -33.32
N SER A 200 11.53 6.22 -32.01
CA SER A 200 12.49 5.72 -31.02
C SER A 200 11.93 4.50 -30.27
N GLN A 201 12.83 3.61 -29.84
CA GLN A 201 12.47 2.53 -28.93
C GLN A 201 12.21 3.08 -27.53
N PRO A 202 11.25 2.52 -26.78
CA PRO A 202 11.04 2.93 -25.40
C PRO A 202 12.26 2.60 -24.54
N PRO A 203 12.68 3.50 -23.63
CA PRO A 203 13.87 3.31 -22.80
C PRO A 203 13.72 2.18 -21.78
N SER A 204 14.86 1.72 -21.24
CA SER A 204 14.86 0.89 -20.03
C SER A 204 14.41 1.70 -18.81
N SER A 205 14.11 1.02 -17.71
CA SER A 205 13.78 1.64 -16.43
C SER A 205 14.92 2.51 -15.89
N ASP A 206 16.18 2.06 -16.01
CA ASP A 206 17.37 2.84 -15.65
C ASP A 206 17.47 4.13 -16.49
N ARG A 207 17.26 4.04 -17.81
CA ARG A 207 17.35 5.19 -18.70
C ARG A 207 16.20 6.17 -18.51
N ALA A 208 15.00 5.67 -18.28
CA ALA A 208 13.83 6.49 -17.92
C ALA A 208 14.02 7.20 -16.58
N LEU A 209 14.69 6.57 -15.62
CA LEU A 209 15.04 7.19 -14.35
C LEU A 209 16.01 8.37 -14.55
N GLU A 210 17.01 8.24 -15.43
CA GLU A 210 17.93 9.34 -15.75
C GLU A 210 17.18 10.56 -16.31
N TYR A 211 16.21 10.33 -17.21
CA TYR A 211 15.34 11.38 -17.75
C TYR A 211 14.48 12.03 -16.66
N LEU A 212 13.90 11.23 -15.76
CA LEU A 212 13.14 11.73 -14.62
C LEU A 212 14.01 12.55 -13.66
N ALA A 213 15.22 12.07 -13.35
CA ALA A 213 16.16 12.76 -12.48
C ALA A 213 16.60 14.10 -13.06
N ARG A 214 16.88 14.14 -14.38
CA ARG A 214 17.18 15.39 -15.10
C ARG A 214 16.01 16.36 -15.02
N PHE A 215 14.80 15.90 -15.31
CA PHE A 215 13.58 16.72 -15.22
C PHE A 215 13.36 17.28 -13.82
N CYS A 216 13.51 16.46 -12.77
CA CYS A 216 13.39 16.91 -11.39
C CYS A 216 14.47 17.92 -11.01
N CYS A 217 15.70 17.79 -11.51
CA CYS A 217 16.74 18.80 -11.29
C CYS A 217 16.43 20.11 -12.03
N TYR A 218 16.00 20.03 -13.29
CA TYR A 218 15.62 21.19 -14.10
C TYR A 218 14.47 21.99 -13.47
N LYS A 219 13.44 21.29 -12.97
CA LYS A 219 12.27 21.90 -12.33
C LYS A 219 12.39 22.07 -10.81
N ARG A 220 13.51 21.65 -10.20
CA ARG A 220 13.73 21.65 -8.74
C ARG A 220 12.62 20.94 -7.95
N LEU A 221 12.17 19.79 -8.45
CA LEU A 221 11.09 18.99 -7.88
C LEU A 221 11.67 17.98 -6.90
N TYR A 222 11.46 18.21 -5.60
CA TYR A 222 11.97 17.38 -4.53
C TYR A 222 10.83 16.57 -3.89
N GLY A 223 9.92 17.24 -3.20
CA GLY A 223 8.80 16.62 -2.50
C GLY A 223 7.78 16.00 -3.44
N GLN A 224 7.50 16.67 -4.57
CA GLN A 224 6.53 16.15 -5.54
C GLN A 224 7.00 14.83 -6.17
N CYS A 225 8.31 14.63 -6.34
CA CYS A 225 8.84 13.39 -6.93
C CYS A 225 8.62 12.19 -6.00
N SER A 226 8.88 12.34 -4.70
CA SER A 226 8.63 11.30 -3.70
C SER A 226 7.14 11.05 -3.48
N ALA A 227 6.33 12.11 -3.53
CA ALA A 227 4.86 12.02 -3.45
C ALA A 227 4.28 11.23 -4.63
N ALA A 228 4.75 11.52 -5.85
CA ALA A 228 4.34 10.84 -7.06
C ALA A 228 4.78 9.36 -7.10
N LEU A 229 5.98 9.04 -6.59
CA LEU A 229 6.39 7.64 -6.41
C LEU A 229 5.45 6.90 -5.46
N SER A 230 5.16 7.51 -4.31
CA SER A 230 4.24 6.93 -3.32
C SER A 230 2.84 6.71 -3.91
N ALA A 231 2.34 7.67 -4.70
CA ALA A 231 1.09 7.55 -5.42
C ALA A 231 1.12 6.41 -6.45
N ALA A 232 2.18 6.31 -7.26
CA ALA A 232 2.33 5.23 -8.24
C ALA A 232 2.36 3.85 -7.57
N LEU A 233 3.03 3.70 -6.43
CA LEU A 233 3.03 2.47 -5.64
C LEU A 233 1.64 2.12 -5.06
N CYS A 234 0.73 3.08 -4.94
CA CYS A 234 -0.65 2.83 -4.52
C CYS A 234 -1.58 2.41 -5.68
N ILE A 235 -1.16 2.43 -6.96
CA ILE A 235 -2.02 2.06 -8.09
C ILE A 235 -2.71 0.70 -7.88
N PRO A 236 -2.02 -0.39 -7.47
CA PRO A 236 -2.66 -1.68 -7.27
C PRO A 236 -3.69 -1.72 -6.13
N PHE A 237 -3.63 -0.74 -5.22
CA PHE A 237 -4.49 -0.62 -4.05
C PHE A 237 -5.73 0.25 -4.29
N VAL A 238 -5.80 0.99 -5.40
CA VAL A 238 -6.93 1.90 -5.71
C VAL A 238 -8.24 1.12 -5.84
N TRP A 239 -9.30 1.59 -5.17
CA TRP A 239 -10.64 1.00 -5.27
C TRP A 239 -11.51 1.63 -6.36
N SER A 240 -11.12 2.80 -6.85
CA SER A 240 -11.81 3.49 -7.92
C SER A 240 -11.55 2.85 -9.29
N LYS A 241 -12.53 2.96 -10.19
CA LYS A 241 -12.38 2.57 -11.60
C LYS A 241 -11.42 3.48 -12.37
N SER A 242 -11.15 4.68 -11.85
CA SER A 242 -10.21 5.64 -12.39
C SER A 242 -9.55 6.45 -11.27
N ILE A 243 -8.34 6.91 -11.53
CA ILE A 243 -7.58 7.86 -10.69
C ILE A 243 -7.81 9.26 -11.24
N SER A 244 -8.10 10.23 -10.37
CA SER A 244 -8.18 11.65 -10.75
C SER A 244 -6.94 12.39 -10.26
N LEU A 245 -6.10 12.87 -11.19
CA LEU A 245 -4.88 13.63 -10.89
C LEU A 245 -5.05 15.12 -11.22
N PRO A 246 -4.33 16.00 -10.51
CA PRO A 246 -4.40 17.43 -10.79
C PRO A 246 -3.82 17.76 -12.16
N VAL A 247 -4.50 18.66 -12.88
CA VAL A 247 -3.96 19.26 -14.11
C VAL A 247 -2.63 19.96 -13.75
N PRO A 248 -1.52 19.68 -14.46
CA PRO A 248 -0.24 20.29 -14.15
C PRO A 248 -0.29 21.83 -14.20
N LYS A 249 0.25 22.48 -13.17
CA LYS A 249 0.36 23.93 -13.08
C LYS A 249 1.83 24.32 -13.17
N MET A 250 2.19 25.08 -14.19
CA MET A 250 3.58 25.43 -14.40
C MET A 250 4.01 26.50 -13.39
N GLY A 251 5.09 26.23 -12.67
CA GLY A 251 5.78 27.23 -11.87
C GLY A 251 6.43 28.29 -12.77
N ALA A 252 6.73 29.47 -12.23
CA ALA A 252 7.56 30.42 -12.96
C ALA A 252 8.92 29.77 -13.21
N THR A 253 9.43 29.79 -14.45
CA THR A 253 10.76 29.26 -14.74
C THR A 253 11.79 30.11 -13.98
N SER A 254 12.25 29.59 -12.85
CA SER A 254 13.27 30.23 -12.03
C SER A 254 14.56 30.35 -12.85
N LYS A 255 14.99 31.58 -13.12
CA LYS A 255 16.27 31.90 -13.79
C LYS A 255 17.47 31.75 -12.83
N TYR A 256 17.35 30.94 -11.78
CA TYR A 256 18.38 30.84 -10.76
C TYR A 256 19.42 29.78 -11.15
N SER A 257 20.56 30.27 -11.65
CA SER A 257 21.82 29.51 -11.65
C SER A 257 22.42 29.64 -10.24
N LEU A 258 21.98 28.77 -9.34
CA LEU A 258 22.54 28.60 -8.00
C LEU A 258 22.81 27.12 -7.81
N GLU A 259 23.94 26.78 -7.18
CA GLU A 259 24.20 25.43 -6.69
C GLU A 259 22.99 24.96 -5.88
N LEU A 260 22.45 23.78 -6.22
CA LEU A 260 21.32 23.20 -5.50
C LEU A 260 21.84 22.70 -4.15
N PRO A 261 21.38 23.26 -3.01
CA PRO A 261 21.77 22.75 -1.69
C PRO A 261 21.37 21.27 -1.52
N TYR A 262 20.26 20.89 -2.16
CA TYR A 262 19.74 19.54 -2.21
C TYR A 262 19.47 19.15 -3.67
N SER A 263 20.19 18.16 -4.19
CA SER A 263 19.94 17.65 -5.54
C SER A 263 18.82 16.61 -5.51
N PRO A 264 17.69 16.83 -6.22
CA PRO A 264 16.63 15.83 -6.31
C PRO A 264 17.11 14.47 -6.85
N SER A 265 18.15 14.47 -7.69
CA SER A 265 18.68 13.24 -8.29
C SER A 265 19.16 12.22 -7.26
N ILE A 266 19.80 12.66 -6.15
CA ILE A 266 20.34 11.76 -5.13
C ILE A 266 19.23 10.88 -4.56
N HIS A 267 18.14 11.49 -4.13
CA HIS A 267 17.00 10.74 -3.57
C HIS A 267 16.26 9.89 -4.61
N ILE A 268 16.21 10.33 -5.86
CA ILE A 268 15.61 9.53 -6.94
C ILE A 268 16.38 8.23 -7.16
N TYR A 269 17.72 8.29 -7.15
CA TYR A 269 18.56 7.10 -7.26
C TYR A 269 18.49 6.22 -6.00
N GLU A 270 18.39 6.80 -4.81
CA GLU A 270 18.14 6.06 -3.55
C GLU A 270 16.81 5.28 -3.63
N HIS A 271 15.73 5.95 -4.05
CA HIS A 271 14.43 5.30 -4.23
C HIS A 271 14.49 4.20 -5.29
N TYR A 272 15.21 4.41 -6.38
CA TYR A 272 15.36 3.40 -7.43
C TYR A 272 16.10 2.15 -6.94
N ASN A 273 17.12 2.31 -6.11
CA ASN A 273 17.83 1.18 -5.48
C ASN A 273 16.89 0.33 -4.59
N LEU A 274 15.91 0.98 -3.96
CA LEU A 274 14.90 0.34 -3.11
C LEU A 274 13.66 -0.11 -3.89
N LEU A 275 13.57 0.19 -5.19
CA LEU A 275 12.37 -0.03 -6.01
C LEU A 275 11.84 -1.46 -5.96
N PRO A 276 12.66 -2.54 -6.02
CA PRO A 276 12.15 -3.90 -5.88
C PRO A 276 11.43 -4.15 -4.56
N ARG A 277 11.86 -3.52 -3.45
CA ARG A 277 11.18 -3.65 -2.15
C ARG A 277 9.84 -2.92 -2.17
N TYR A 278 9.80 -1.73 -2.74
CA TYR A 278 8.57 -0.97 -2.91
C TYR A 278 7.57 -1.69 -3.81
N MET A 279 8.04 -2.28 -4.91
CA MET A 279 7.22 -3.09 -5.82
C MET A 279 6.63 -4.31 -5.12
N MET A 280 7.43 -5.02 -4.32
CA MET A 280 6.96 -6.16 -3.52
C MET A 280 5.84 -5.75 -2.58
N LEU A 281 6.03 -4.65 -1.84
CA LEU A 281 5.03 -4.13 -0.91
C LEU A 281 3.77 -3.65 -1.63
N SER A 282 3.92 -2.95 -2.75
CA SER A 282 2.82 -2.47 -3.61
C SER A 282 1.97 -3.62 -4.17
N CYS A 283 2.59 -4.77 -4.46
CA CYS A 283 1.91 -5.98 -4.90
C CYS A 283 1.20 -6.76 -3.78
N ASP A 284 1.50 -6.47 -2.51
CA ASP A 284 0.69 -6.94 -1.37
C ASP A 284 -0.39 -5.91 -1.02
N VAL A 285 -1.45 -5.89 -1.83
CA VAL A 285 -2.57 -4.95 -1.70
C VAL A 285 -3.20 -5.01 -0.29
N TRP A 286 -3.25 -6.20 0.30
CA TRP A 286 -3.74 -6.37 1.67
C TRP A 286 -2.74 -5.87 2.71
N GLY A 287 -1.44 -6.05 2.47
CA GLY A 287 -0.37 -5.48 3.28
C GLY A 287 -0.41 -3.96 3.34
N ILE A 288 -0.62 -3.28 2.20
CA ILE A 288 -0.84 -1.82 2.16
C ILE A 288 -2.06 -1.41 3.00
N ARG A 289 -3.15 -2.19 2.92
CA ARG A 289 -4.35 -1.95 3.75
C ARG A 289 -4.04 -2.11 5.24
N SER A 290 -3.30 -3.14 5.61
CA SER A 290 -2.85 -3.42 6.98
C SER A 290 -2.02 -2.27 7.55
N LEU A 291 -1.04 -1.80 6.77
CA LEU A 291 -0.23 -0.63 7.09
C LEU A 291 -1.09 0.59 7.38
N LEU A 292 -1.97 0.98 6.45
CA LEU A 292 -2.84 2.15 6.63
C LEU A 292 -3.71 2.02 7.89
N HIS A 293 -4.26 0.83 8.16
CA HIS A 293 -5.01 0.53 9.38
C HIS A 293 -4.16 0.69 10.65
N GLY A 294 -2.87 0.34 10.60
CA GLY A 294 -1.91 0.51 11.69
C GLY A 294 -1.81 1.94 12.24
N THR A 295 -2.18 2.95 11.47
CA THR A 295 -2.28 4.36 11.93
C THR A 295 -3.25 4.53 13.12
N PHE A 296 -4.29 3.69 13.16
CA PHE A 296 -5.32 3.70 14.18
C PHE A 296 -5.05 2.69 15.29
N PHE A 297 -4.03 1.85 15.16
CA PHE A 297 -3.65 0.92 16.20
C PHE A 297 -3.09 1.67 17.42
N ASN A 298 -3.45 1.18 18.60
CA ASN A 298 -2.88 1.61 19.86
C ASN A 298 -2.76 0.39 20.77
N SER A 299 -1.55 0.10 21.19
CA SER A 299 -1.23 -1.09 21.96
C SER A 299 -1.71 -1.05 23.41
N ASP A 300 -2.15 0.12 23.87
CA ASP A 300 -2.64 0.36 25.23
C ASP A 300 -4.18 0.29 25.32
N ILE A 301 -4.86 0.03 24.19
CA ILE A 301 -6.32 0.00 24.11
C ILE A 301 -6.76 -1.43 23.86
N GLU A 302 -7.42 -2.03 24.85
CA GLU A 302 -7.95 -3.38 24.73
C GLU A 302 -8.90 -3.54 23.54
N CYS A 303 -8.92 -4.74 22.94
CA CYS A 303 -9.64 -4.99 21.69
C CYS A 303 -11.16 -4.73 21.78
N ASN A 304 -11.76 -4.99 22.94
CA ASN A 304 -13.16 -4.71 23.24
C ASN A 304 -13.50 -3.20 23.27
N LEU A 305 -12.49 -2.33 23.43
CA LEU A 305 -12.64 -0.86 23.46
C LEU A 305 -12.29 -0.19 22.12
N VAL A 306 -11.95 -0.97 21.09
CA VAL A 306 -11.56 -0.44 19.77
C VAL A 306 -12.68 0.41 19.16
N ALA A 307 -13.96 0.07 19.34
CA ALA A 307 -15.04 0.92 18.83
C ALA A 307 -15.07 2.31 19.47
N ALA A 308 -14.88 2.41 20.79
CA ALA A 308 -14.85 3.69 21.47
C ALA A 308 -13.65 4.54 21.00
N TRP A 309 -12.48 3.90 20.84
CA TRP A 309 -11.29 4.54 20.30
C TRP A 309 -11.48 5.02 18.86
N MET A 310 -11.99 4.17 17.98
CA MET A 310 -12.25 4.49 16.58
C MET A 310 -13.31 5.58 16.44
N SER A 311 -14.40 5.52 17.20
CA SER A 311 -15.43 6.56 17.23
C SER A 311 -14.86 7.91 17.66
N ALA A 312 -13.99 7.94 18.67
CA ALA A 312 -13.33 9.18 19.09
C ALA A 312 -12.39 9.72 18.00
N ALA A 313 -11.63 8.86 17.32
CA ALA A 313 -10.76 9.27 16.22
C ALA A 313 -11.57 9.84 15.05
N PHE A 314 -12.66 9.17 14.66
CA PHE A 314 -13.51 9.62 13.55
C PHE A 314 -14.37 10.83 13.90
N ALA A 315 -14.69 11.08 15.17
CA ALA A 315 -15.31 12.35 15.60
C ALA A 315 -14.43 13.57 15.28
N VAL A 316 -13.10 13.40 15.24
CA VAL A 316 -12.15 14.45 14.85
C VAL A 316 -11.90 14.48 13.34
N ILE A 317 -11.86 13.31 12.70
CA ILE A 317 -11.51 13.15 11.28
C ILE A 317 -12.70 13.45 10.36
N ASP A 318 -13.92 13.02 10.70
CA ASP A 318 -15.11 13.18 9.87
C ASP A 318 -15.39 14.64 9.48
N PRO A 319 -15.32 15.63 10.40
CA PRO A 319 -15.49 17.04 10.03
C PRO A 319 -14.46 17.51 9.00
N VAL A 320 -13.20 17.04 9.09
CA VAL A 320 -12.14 17.40 8.15
C VAL A 320 -12.38 16.78 6.76
N ILE A 321 -12.92 15.56 6.73
CA ILE A 321 -13.34 14.90 5.48
C ILE A 321 -14.50 15.69 4.85
N GLN A 322 -15.50 16.09 5.63
CA GLN A 322 -16.65 16.88 5.17
C GLN A 322 -16.24 18.28 4.67
N GLU A 323 -15.26 18.91 5.31
CA GLU A 323 -14.63 20.16 4.86
C GLU A 323 -13.87 20.00 3.53
N GLY A 324 -13.57 18.77 3.10
CA GLY A 324 -12.73 18.50 1.92
C GLY A 324 -11.26 18.89 2.11
N ASN A 325 -10.81 19.12 3.36
CA ASN A 325 -9.46 19.61 3.64
C ASN A 325 -8.45 18.46 3.74
N ILE A 326 -8.12 17.87 2.58
CA ILE A 326 -7.20 16.72 2.50
C ILE A 326 -5.82 17.02 3.07
N VAL A 327 -5.29 18.25 2.94
CA VAL A 327 -3.98 18.60 3.50
C VAL A 327 -4.00 18.56 5.04
N LYS A 328 -5.08 19.04 5.66
CA LYS A 328 -5.28 18.94 7.12
C LYS A 328 -5.43 17.49 7.55
N LEU A 329 -6.17 16.69 6.79
CA LEU A 329 -6.34 15.25 7.06
C LEU A 329 -4.99 14.51 6.99
N LEU A 330 -4.20 14.75 5.94
CA LEU A 330 -2.86 14.18 5.79
C LEU A 330 -1.97 14.53 6.98
N ARG A 331 -1.99 15.80 7.42
CA ARG A 331 -1.20 16.23 8.60
C ARG A 331 -1.61 15.51 9.88
N ILE A 332 -2.91 15.23 10.07
CA ILE A 332 -3.39 14.48 11.24
C ILE A 332 -2.83 13.05 11.21
N LEU A 333 -3.00 12.35 10.09
CA LEU A 333 -2.55 10.95 9.94
C LEU A 333 -1.02 10.82 9.99
N ALA A 334 -0.31 11.73 9.31
CA ALA A 334 1.15 11.79 9.31
C ALA A 334 1.72 12.10 10.70
N ARG A 335 1.05 12.92 11.52
CA ARG A 335 1.47 13.15 12.91
C ARG A 335 1.18 11.96 13.81
N ARG A 336 0.12 11.21 13.53
CA ARG A 336 -0.23 10.01 14.30
C ARG A 336 0.78 8.90 14.11
N LEU A 337 1.20 8.63 12.86
CA LEU A 337 2.20 7.61 12.56
C LEU A 337 3.11 8.05 11.40
N PRO A 338 4.19 8.82 11.68
CA PRO A 338 5.04 9.44 10.66
C PRO A 338 5.64 8.49 9.64
N LYS A 339 5.95 7.25 10.06
CA LYS A 339 6.49 6.19 9.18
C LYS A 339 5.56 5.87 8.00
N LEU A 340 4.25 6.10 8.14
CA LEU A 340 3.25 5.85 7.09
C LEU A 340 2.80 7.11 6.35
N ALA A 341 3.38 8.27 6.65
CA ALA A 341 3.03 9.53 5.99
C ALA A 341 3.16 9.48 4.45
N PRO A 342 4.24 8.90 3.87
CA PRO A 342 4.35 8.77 2.42
C PRO A 342 3.23 7.90 1.82
N LEU A 343 2.86 6.82 2.51
CA LEU A 343 1.82 5.91 2.06
C LEU A 343 0.44 6.59 2.09
N TRP A 344 0.13 7.35 3.14
CA TRP A 344 -1.09 8.17 3.20
C TRP A 344 -1.13 9.24 2.11
N LEU A 345 -0.01 9.92 1.87
CA LEU A 345 0.09 10.91 0.79
C LEU A 345 -0.21 10.27 -0.57
N GLY A 346 0.41 9.11 -0.85
CA GLY A 346 0.14 8.34 -2.06
C GLY A 346 -1.34 7.97 -2.19
N ALA A 347 -1.93 7.35 -1.15
CA ALA A 347 -3.32 6.94 -1.13
C ALA A 347 -4.31 8.11 -1.30
N MET A 348 -4.00 9.29 -0.76
CA MET A 348 -4.83 10.49 -0.94
C MET A 348 -4.71 11.08 -2.34
N LEU A 349 -3.52 11.04 -2.96
CA LEU A 349 -3.30 11.48 -4.33
C LEU A 349 -4.07 10.63 -5.35
N VAL A 350 -4.14 9.30 -5.14
CA VAL A 350 -4.77 8.40 -6.13
C VAL A 350 -6.23 8.05 -5.86
N ASP A 351 -6.67 8.04 -4.60
CA ASP A 351 -8.00 7.54 -4.23
C ASP A 351 -8.67 8.33 -3.10
N ASN A 352 -8.28 9.60 -2.91
CA ASN A 352 -8.90 10.54 -1.96
C ASN A 352 -9.08 9.97 -0.54
N GLY A 353 -8.17 9.09 -0.11
CA GLY A 353 -8.26 8.46 1.21
C GLY A 353 -9.49 7.57 1.41
N LYS A 354 -10.07 7.00 0.34
CA LYS A 354 -11.19 6.03 0.46
C LYS A 354 -10.88 4.89 1.42
N ALA A 355 -9.59 4.57 1.61
CA ALA A 355 -9.03 3.72 2.68
C ALA A 355 -9.70 3.89 4.05
N LEU A 356 -10.09 5.13 4.38
CA LEU A 356 -10.72 5.47 5.66
C LEU A 356 -12.12 4.87 5.83
N LYS A 357 -12.88 4.63 4.76
CA LYS A 357 -14.24 4.07 4.85
C LYS A 357 -14.23 2.66 5.47
N PRO A 358 -13.50 1.66 4.94
CA PRO A 358 -13.44 0.35 5.58
C PRO A 358 -12.70 0.37 6.92
N ILE A 359 -11.73 1.28 7.14
CA ILE A 359 -11.08 1.46 8.43
C ILE A 359 -12.11 1.90 9.48
N LYS A 360 -12.95 2.89 9.16
CA LYS A 360 -14.04 3.35 10.02
C LYS A 360 -15.05 2.25 10.33
N ALA A 361 -15.32 1.38 9.36
CA ALA A 361 -16.20 0.23 9.52
C ALA A 361 -15.59 -0.89 10.39
N GLY A 362 -14.34 -0.74 10.85
CA GLY A 362 -13.66 -1.74 11.66
C GLY A 362 -13.24 -2.97 10.87
N CYS A 363 -13.12 -2.87 9.54
CA CYS A 363 -12.63 -3.96 8.70
C CYS A 363 -11.11 -4.07 8.82
N VAL A 364 -10.67 -4.68 9.92
CA VAL A 364 -9.26 -4.88 10.26
C VAL A 364 -8.59 -5.73 9.18
N ALA A 365 -7.48 -5.23 8.64
CA ALA A 365 -6.56 -6.01 7.84
C ALA A 365 -5.34 -6.28 8.71
N VAL A 366 -5.17 -7.52 9.16
CA VAL A 366 -3.93 -7.96 9.81
C VAL A 366 -3.09 -8.68 8.78
N GLU A 367 -1.86 -8.22 8.57
CA GLU A 367 -0.91 -8.84 7.64
C GLU A 367 0.49 -8.89 8.27
N LEU A 368 1.01 -10.11 8.49
CA LEU A 368 2.28 -10.33 9.19
C LEU A 368 3.50 -9.93 8.35
N HIS A 369 3.45 -10.14 7.04
CA HIS A 369 4.55 -9.82 6.12
C HIS A 369 4.74 -8.32 5.98
N ALA A 370 3.67 -7.54 5.83
CA ALA A 370 3.72 -6.09 5.76
C ALA A 370 4.37 -5.49 7.02
N ALA A 371 3.94 -5.95 8.20
CA ALA A 371 4.55 -5.60 9.47
C ALA A 371 6.05 -5.97 9.53
N ALA A 372 6.40 -7.19 9.12
CA ALA A 372 7.80 -7.64 9.11
C ALA A 372 8.69 -6.90 8.11
N TRP A 373 8.21 -6.62 6.90
CA TRP A 373 8.96 -5.93 5.85
C TRP A 373 9.18 -4.45 6.13
N THR A 374 8.29 -3.84 6.90
CA THR A 374 8.34 -2.41 7.22
C THR A 374 8.80 -2.12 8.66
N GLY A 375 8.89 -3.15 9.50
CA GLY A 375 9.18 -3.00 10.94
C GLY A 375 8.07 -2.26 11.69
N MET A 376 6.82 -2.40 11.22
CA MET A 376 5.65 -1.74 11.80
C MET A 376 4.91 -2.69 12.74
N ILE A 377 4.37 -2.12 13.82
CA ILE A 377 3.43 -2.82 14.71
C ILE A 377 2.04 -2.29 14.39
N GLU A 378 1.22 -3.13 13.77
CA GLU A 378 -0.08 -2.74 13.21
C GLU A 378 -1.26 -3.35 13.96
N SER A 379 -0.97 -4.33 14.82
CA SER A 379 -1.96 -5.08 15.57
C SER A 379 -1.32 -5.75 16.78
N PHE A 380 -2.15 -6.25 17.69
CA PHE A 380 -1.69 -7.09 18.79
C PHE A 380 -0.94 -8.33 18.31
N ILE A 381 -1.35 -8.91 17.17
CA ILE A 381 -0.71 -10.09 16.58
C ILE A 381 0.72 -9.80 16.11
N THR A 382 1.03 -8.56 15.70
CA THR A 382 2.35 -8.15 15.20
C THR A 382 3.24 -7.57 16.30
N ARG A 383 2.72 -7.40 17.52
CA ARG A 383 3.49 -7.01 18.70
C ARG A 383 4.23 -8.23 19.25
N SER A 384 5.46 -8.04 19.73
CA SER A 384 6.22 -9.11 20.40
C SER A 384 5.38 -9.80 21.48
N PRO A 385 5.56 -11.12 21.69
CA PRO A 385 4.56 -11.95 22.36
C PRO A 385 4.42 -11.54 23.83
N GLY A 386 3.33 -10.87 24.14
CA GLY A 386 2.66 -10.93 25.43
C GLY A 386 1.28 -11.52 25.19
N PRO A 387 0.77 -12.41 26.04
CA PRO A 387 -0.59 -12.92 25.86
C PRO A 387 -1.60 -11.77 26.00
N PHE A 388 -2.52 -11.63 25.05
CA PHE A 388 -3.60 -10.64 25.08
C PHE A 388 -4.85 -11.17 25.82
N GLY A 389 -4.63 -12.05 26.80
CA GLY A 389 -5.68 -12.76 27.54
C GLY A 389 -5.21 -14.13 28.02
N GLU A 390 -6.09 -14.84 28.71
CA GLU A 390 -5.83 -16.18 29.24
C GLU A 390 -6.82 -17.18 28.63
N THR A 391 -6.35 -18.40 28.35
CA THR A 391 -7.20 -19.53 27.98
C THR A 391 -6.81 -20.72 28.83
N LEU A 392 -7.78 -21.59 29.12
CA LEU A 392 -7.47 -22.85 29.77
C LEU A 392 -6.60 -23.69 28.84
N PRO A 393 -5.55 -24.36 29.34
CA PRO A 393 -4.67 -25.19 28.52
C PRO A 393 -5.45 -26.22 27.68
N ASN A 394 -6.45 -26.88 28.28
CA ASN A 394 -7.26 -27.90 27.61
C ASN A 394 -8.05 -27.37 26.40
N ASP A 395 -8.28 -26.06 26.34
CA ASP A 395 -9.04 -25.39 25.28
C ASP A 395 -8.12 -24.79 24.21
N SER A 396 -6.79 -24.88 24.41
CA SER A 396 -5.80 -24.51 23.40
C SER A 396 -5.46 -25.70 22.49
N GLU A 397 -4.91 -25.41 21.31
CA GLU A 397 -4.43 -26.47 20.40
C GLU A 397 -3.41 -27.38 21.09
N ILE A 398 -3.40 -28.67 20.73
CA ILE A 398 -2.52 -29.68 21.34
C ILE A 398 -1.05 -29.24 21.34
N GLU A 399 -0.60 -28.55 20.29
CA GLU A 399 0.76 -28.02 20.23
C GLU A 399 0.99 -26.91 21.26
N VAL A 400 0.03 -26.00 21.48
CA VAL A 400 0.10 -24.99 22.55
C VAL A 400 0.18 -25.66 23.92
N GLN A 401 -0.58 -26.73 24.15
CA GLN A 401 -0.55 -27.50 25.40
C GLN A 401 0.83 -28.11 25.69
N LYS A 402 1.44 -28.75 24.68
CA LYS A 402 2.79 -29.34 24.78
C LYS A 402 3.85 -28.29 25.14
N HIS A 403 3.60 -27.05 24.72
CA HIS A 403 4.52 -25.93 24.82
C HIS A 403 4.12 -24.91 25.91
N ALA A 404 3.11 -25.21 26.73
CA ALA A 404 2.57 -24.26 27.72
C ALA A 404 3.58 -23.83 28.81
N GLN A 405 4.63 -24.64 29.05
CA GLN A 405 5.69 -24.33 30.01
C GLN A 405 6.90 -23.60 29.39
N CYS A 406 6.89 -23.42 28.07
CA CYS A 406 7.97 -22.73 27.37
C CYS A 406 7.77 -21.22 27.44
N ASN A 407 8.73 -20.52 28.04
CA ASN A 407 8.73 -19.05 28.13
C ASN A 407 9.55 -18.39 27.00
N CYS A 408 9.77 -19.09 25.89
CA CYS A 408 10.68 -18.65 24.83
C CYS A 408 10.04 -18.57 23.45
N HIS A 409 8.71 -18.69 23.35
CA HIS A 409 8.01 -18.68 22.07
C HIS A 409 7.83 -17.28 21.52
N CYS A 410 8.22 -17.09 20.26
CA CYS A 410 8.05 -15.83 19.55
C CYS A 410 7.87 -16.09 18.07
N LEU A 411 7.07 -15.29 17.38
CA LEU A 411 6.98 -15.34 15.93
C LEU A 411 7.90 -14.26 15.36
N GLU A 412 9.05 -14.67 14.82
CA GLU A 412 10.05 -13.77 14.27
C GLU A 412 10.29 -14.10 12.80
N TYR A 413 10.14 -13.10 11.92
CA TYR A 413 10.32 -13.26 10.49
C TYR A 413 11.76 -13.65 10.16
N ARG A 414 11.95 -14.73 9.37
CA ARG A 414 13.28 -15.19 8.96
C ARG A 414 13.56 -14.82 7.51
N ALA A 415 12.72 -15.29 6.59
CA ALA A 415 12.99 -15.17 5.16
C ALA A 415 11.73 -15.37 4.33
N TRP A 416 11.77 -14.84 3.11
CA TRP A 416 10.81 -15.09 2.03
C TRP A 416 11.41 -16.00 0.96
N TYR A 417 10.57 -16.89 0.43
CA TYR A 417 10.89 -17.80 -0.64
C TYR A 417 9.85 -17.71 -1.74
N TRP A 418 10.30 -17.58 -2.98
CA TRP A 418 9.46 -17.67 -4.15
C TRP A 418 9.26 -19.14 -4.55
N GLU A 419 8.02 -19.53 -4.85
CA GLU A 419 7.74 -20.83 -5.44
C GLU A 419 8.10 -20.78 -6.92
N LEU A 420 8.91 -21.72 -7.38
CA LEU A 420 9.33 -21.84 -8.78
C LEU A 420 8.41 -22.80 -9.54
N ALA A 421 8.37 -22.68 -10.86
CA ALA A 421 7.56 -23.51 -11.75
C ALA A 421 7.91 -25.01 -11.65
N ASP A 422 9.15 -25.34 -11.28
CA ASP A 422 9.60 -26.73 -11.03
C ASP A 422 9.25 -27.24 -9.61
N GLY A 423 8.50 -26.46 -8.82
CA GLY A 423 8.11 -26.77 -7.44
C GLY A 423 9.20 -26.53 -6.40
N LYS A 424 10.39 -26.06 -6.79
CA LYS A 424 11.43 -25.65 -5.84
C LYS A 424 11.15 -24.26 -5.27
N TYR A 425 11.92 -23.91 -4.25
CA TYR A 425 11.84 -22.62 -3.60
C TYR A 425 13.14 -21.85 -3.75
N LEU A 426 13.04 -20.57 -4.11
CA LEU A 426 14.18 -19.66 -4.17
C LEU A 426 14.07 -18.61 -3.07
N GLU A 427 15.04 -18.60 -2.17
CA GLU A 427 15.14 -17.58 -1.13
C GLU A 427 15.42 -16.20 -1.72
N ALA A 428 14.70 -15.19 -1.26
CA ALA A 428 14.94 -13.80 -1.62
C ALA A 428 16.13 -13.19 -0.81
N ARG A 429 17.38 -13.59 -1.10
CA ARG A 429 18.60 -13.00 -0.48
C ARG A 429 19.11 -11.74 -1.20
N GLY A 430 19.90 -10.86 -0.56
CA GLY A 430 20.76 -9.90 -1.28
C GLY A 430 21.89 -9.24 -0.45
N VAL A 431 22.39 -8.00 -0.73
CA VAL A 431 23.57 -7.24 -0.16
C VAL A 431 23.29 -5.95 0.73
N ASP A 432 24.11 -5.69 1.77
CA ASP A 432 23.97 -5.03 3.13
C ASP A 432 22.90 -3.97 3.47
N ALA A 433 22.29 -4.06 4.68
CA ALA A 433 21.42 -3.03 5.26
C ALA A 433 21.70 -2.88 6.77
N HIS A 434 22.04 -1.65 7.16
CA HIS A 434 22.36 -1.21 8.52
C HIS A 434 21.30 -1.58 9.56
N GLN A 435 21.77 -1.84 10.78
CA GLN A 435 20.98 -2.02 12.00
C GLN A 435 20.03 -0.83 12.23
N PRO A 436 18.87 -1.07 12.86
CA PRO A 436 18.06 0.02 13.40
C PRO A 436 18.86 0.73 14.50
N ASP A 437 19.16 2.01 14.30
CA ASP A 437 19.63 2.88 15.39
C ASP A 437 18.57 2.88 16.50
N ASP A 438 18.98 2.52 17.72
CA ASP A 438 18.23 2.61 18.98
C ASP A 438 17.95 4.07 19.42
N ASN A 439 17.90 5.01 18.49
CA ASN A 439 17.46 6.38 18.76
C ASN A 439 15.93 6.43 18.80
N VAL A 440 15.38 5.85 19.88
CA VAL A 440 14.08 6.24 20.42
C VAL A 440 14.18 7.73 20.75
N THR A 441 13.84 8.56 19.77
CA THR A 441 13.55 9.96 20.04
C THR A 441 12.32 9.93 20.93
N GLN A 442 12.50 10.26 22.21
CA GLN A 442 11.39 10.44 23.14
C GLN A 442 10.37 11.36 22.47
N ILE A 443 9.19 10.82 22.20
CA ILE A 443 8.04 11.63 21.78
C ILE A 443 7.72 12.53 22.96
N GLU A 444 7.92 13.84 22.78
CA GLU A 444 7.46 14.83 23.75
C GLU A 444 5.98 14.60 24.03
N SER A 445 5.64 14.57 25.33
CA SER A 445 4.28 14.43 25.81
C SER A 445 3.37 15.46 25.13
N VAL A 446 2.42 14.97 24.34
CA VAL A 446 1.34 15.79 23.79
C VAL A 446 0.65 16.51 24.95
N ILE A 447 0.57 17.83 24.85
CA ILE A 447 -0.22 18.68 25.74
C ILE A 447 -1.63 18.10 25.78
N LYS A 448 -2.05 17.61 26.96
CA LYS A 448 -3.41 17.16 27.22
C LYS A 448 -4.36 18.35 27.09
N SER A 449 -4.81 18.66 25.88
CA SER A 449 -6.02 19.44 25.70
C SER A 449 -7.20 18.53 26.03
N THR A 450 -7.91 18.85 27.10
CA THR A 450 -9.17 18.18 27.46
C THR A 450 -10.11 18.29 26.25
N PRO A 451 -10.53 17.17 25.64
CA PRO A 451 -11.57 17.22 24.62
C PRO A 451 -12.81 17.83 25.28
N SER A 452 -13.43 18.82 24.64
CA SER A 452 -14.80 19.18 24.99
C SER A 452 -15.62 17.91 24.96
N GLN A 453 -16.38 17.61 26.01
CA GLN A 453 -17.30 16.47 26.07
C GLN A 453 -18.18 16.48 24.81
N CYS A 454 -17.80 15.68 23.83
CA CYS A 454 -18.65 15.37 22.70
C CYS A 454 -19.58 14.28 23.21
N SER A 455 -20.88 14.46 23.07
CA SER A 455 -21.84 13.44 23.49
C SER A 455 -21.52 12.15 22.76
N VAL A 456 -21.11 11.11 23.49
CA VAL A 456 -20.83 9.78 22.94
C VAL A 456 -22.16 9.03 22.79
N ASP A 457 -23.16 9.71 22.24
CA ASP A 457 -24.45 9.12 21.89
C ASP A 457 -24.33 8.54 20.49
N CYS A 458 -23.66 7.39 20.36
CA CYS A 458 -23.73 6.46 19.21
C CYS A 458 -22.72 5.30 19.31
N LEU A 459 -22.44 4.76 20.50
CA LEU A 459 -21.77 3.45 20.59
C LEU A 459 -22.77 2.34 20.22
N SER A 460 -23.11 2.22 18.94
CA SER A 460 -23.73 0.98 18.48
C SER A 460 -22.65 -0.11 18.58
N GLY A 461 -22.98 -1.23 19.25
CA GLY A 461 -22.07 -2.38 19.38
C GLY A 461 -21.57 -2.93 18.04
N ASN A 462 -22.17 -2.52 16.92
CA ASN A 462 -21.87 -2.94 15.56
C ASN A 462 -20.46 -2.49 15.10
N LEU A 463 -19.85 -1.46 15.71
CA LEU A 463 -18.47 -1.05 15.38
C LEU A 463 -17.40 -1.95 16.02
N SER A 464 -17.70 -2.60 17.16
CA SER A 464 -16.81 -3.59 17.79
C SER A 464 -16.97 -4.96 17.15
N GLU A 465 -18.10 -5.24 16.49
CA GLU A 465 -18.36 -6.51 15.82
C GLU A 465 -17.29 -6.83 14.78
N ASN A 466 -17.05 -5.95 13.80
CA ASN A 466 -16.11 -6.25 12.71
C ASN A 466 -14.66 -6.47 13.17
N PRO A 467 -14.08 -5.64 14.06
CA PRO A 467 -12.75 -5.90 14.62
C PRO A 467 -12.71 -7.18 15.44
N THR A 468 -13.73 -7.44 16.25
CA THR A 468 -13.81 -8.66 17.08
C THR A 468 -13.92 -9.90 16.19
N ARG A 469 -14.81 -9.87 15.18
CA ARG A 469 -14.95 -10.94 14.17
C ARG A 469 -13.66 -11.16 13.40
N GLY A 470 -13.00 -10.10 12.96
CA GLY A 470 -11.74 -10.18 12.22
C GLY A 470 -10.62 -10.83 13.03
N ILE A 471 -10.44 -10.43 14.29
CA ILE A 471 -9.40 -10.99 15.17
C ILE A 471 -9.69 -12.46 15.51
N PHE A 472 -10.91 -12.78 15.92
CA PHE A 472 -11.28 -14.16 16.26
C PHE A 472 -11.30 -15.07 15.02
N GLY A 473 -11.78 -14.59 13.87
CA GLY A 473 -11.68 -15.31 12.60
C GLY A 473 -10.23 -15.62 12.21
N TRP A 474 -9.31 -14.68 12.47
CA TRP A 474 -7.88 -14.91 12.27
C TRP A 474 -7.30 -15.93 13.28
N LEU A 475 -7.63 -15.81 14.58
CA LEU A 475 -7.14 -16.69 15.65
C LEU A 475 -7.75 -18.11 15.63
N ARG A 476 -8.90 -18.27 15.00
CA ARG A 476 -9.71 -19.50 14.98
C ARG A 476 -9.96 -19.98 13.56
N SER A 477 -9.06 -19.68 12.63
CA SER A 477 -9.15 -20.14 11.23
C SER A 477 -9.19 -21.67 11.11
N THR A 478 -8.76 -22.39 12.15
CA THR A 478 -8.77 -23.87 12.25
C THR A 478 -9.99 -24.41 13.01
N GLY A 479 -10.90 -23.54 13.47
CA GLY A 479 -12.11 -23.90 14.22
C GLY A 479 -12.10 -23.40 15.67
N TYR A 480 -13.24 -23.60 16.36
CA TYR A 480 -13.44 -23.18 17.74
C TYR A 480 -13.49 -24.38 18.71
N PRO A 481 -12.84 -24.27 19.88
CA PRO A 481 -12.99 -25.19 21.00
C PRO A 481 -14.44 -25.35 21.49
N ALA A 482 -14.77 -26.51 22.06
CA ALA A 482 -16.14 -26.83 22.49
C ALA A 482 -16.64 -25.98 23.68
N ASN A 483 -15.73 -25.54 24.55
CA ASN A 483 -15.99 -24.62 25.67
C ASN A 483 -16.25 -23.18 25.18
N GLU A 484 -15.69 -22.79 24.03
CA GLU A 484 -15.92 -21.51 23.35
C GLU A 484 -17.22 -21.50 22.53
N ARG A 485 -18.09 -22.51 22.72
CA ARG A 485 -19.39 -22.59 22.05
C ARG A 485 -20.31 -21.40 22.23
N HIS A 486 -20.14 -20.67 23.32
CA HIS A 486 -20.87 -19.43 23.55
C HIS A 486 -20.30 -18.25 22.73
N VAL A 487 -19.03 -18.31 22.32
CA VAL A 487 -18.34 -17.28 21.51
C VAL A 487 -18.74 -17.41 20.05
N TYR A 488 -18.57 -18.59 19.42
CA TYR A 488 -18.88 -18.73 17.99
C TYR A 488 -20.38 -18.81 17.68
N LYS A 489 -21.24 -19.01 18.69
CA LYS A 489 -22.70 -18.85 18.58
C LYS A 489 -23.18 -17.43 18.88
N HIS A 490 -22.27 -16.53 19.25
CA HIS A 490 -22.64 -15.15 19.45
C HIS A 490 -23.08 -14.55 18.09
N PRO A 491 -24.11 -13.68 18.03
CA PRO A 491 -24.63 -13.15 16.77
C PRO A 491 -23.59 -12.46 15.86
N TRP A 492 -22.48 -11.99 16.44
CA TRP A 492 -21.35 -11.42 15.70
C TRP A 492 -20.58 -12.44 14.84
N PHE A 493 -20.70 -13.73 15.16
CA PHE A 493 -19.96 -14.84 14.56
C PHE A 493 -20.85 -15.87 13.88
N ASP A 494 -22.13 -15.94 14.24
CA ASP A 494 -23.14 -16.82 13.64
C ASP A 494 -23.58 -16.27 12.27
N VAL A 495 -22.66 -16.29 11.31
CA VAL A 495 -22.97 -16.05 9.90
C VAL A 495 -23.37 -17.42 9.35
N GLY A 496 -24.67 -17.68 9.27
CA GLY A 496 -25.18 -18.94 8.72
C GLY A 496 -24.52 -19.25 7.37
N ASP A 497 -24.24 -20.53 7.13
CA ASP A 497 -23.60 -21.06 5.92
C ASP A 497 -24.20 -20.43 4.65
N SER A 498 -23.55 -19.38 4.15
CA SER A 498 -23.88 -18.72 2.90
C SER A 498 -22.57 -18.54 2.16
N ASP A 499 -22.31 -19.48 1.26
CA ASP A 499 -21.27 -19.41 0.25
C ASP A 499 -21.50 -18.17 -0.63
N GLU A 500 -20.93 -17.02 -0.29
CA GLU A 500 -20.79 -15.90 -1.22
C GLU A 500 -19.42 -15.22 -1.10
N ASP A 501 -18.49 -15.66 -1.94
CA ASP A 501 -17.57 -14.77 -2.64
C ASP A 501 -18.42 -13.88 -3.60
N GLY A 502 -19.16 -12.96 -3.01
CA GLY A 502 -20.04 -12.01 -3.69
C GLY A 502 -19.47 -10.61 -3.52
N ILE A 503 -19.21 -9.96 -4.65
CA ILE A 503 -18.95 -8.52 -4.73
C ILE A 503 -20.07 -7.81 -3.96
N LEU A 504 -19.73 -7.02 -2.95
CA LEU A 504 -20.68 -6.18 -2.22
C LEU A 504 -21.21 -5.09 -3.17
N ASP A 505 -22.28 -5.40 -3.89
CA ASP A 505 -23.17 -4.40 -4.45
C ASP A 505 -24.05 -3.84 -3.33
N ASP A 506 -24.06 -2.51 -3.21
CA ASP A 506 -24.84 -1.76 -2.25
C ASP A 506 -26.34 -2.03 -2.43
N GLN A 507 -26.96 -2.76 -1.51
CA GLN A 507 -28.39 -2.67 -1.25
C GLN A 507 -28.62 -2.39 0.24
N GLU A 508 -29.16 -1.20 0.52
CA GLU A 508 -29.73 -0.84 1.82
C GLU A 508 -30.88 -1.81 2.14
N ASP A 509 -30.65 -2.79 2.99
CA ASP A 509 -31.74 -3.52 3.64
C ASP A 509 -31.82 -3.14 5.12
N SER A 510 -32.81 -2.31 5.43
CA SER A 510 -33.11 -1.84 6.77
C SER A 510 -33.86 -2.92 7.56
N SER A 511 -33.15 -3.91 8.08
CA SER A 511 -33.72 -4.76 9.14
C SER A 511 -33.56 -4.04 10.49
N LYS A 512 -34.67 -3.49 10.99
CA LYS A 512 -34.72 -2.88 12.32
C LYS A 512 -34.57 -3.95 13.39
N VAL A 513 -33.34 -4.13 13.89
CA VAL A 513 -33.11 -4.88 15.13
C VAL A 513 -33.51 -4.00 16.31
N ASN A 514 -34.26 -4.58 17.25
CA ASN A 514 -34.86 -3.87 18.38
C ASN A 514 -33.79 -3.46 19.40
N GLU A 515 -33.40 -2.18 19.36
CA GLU A 515 -32.35 -1.54 20.16
C GLU A 515 -32.50 -1.78 21.69
N ALA A 516 -33.74 -1.95 22.15
CA ALA A 516 -34.06 -2.22 23.56
C ALA A 516 -33.61 -3.61 24.05
N ASP A 517 -33.65 -4.62 23.17
CA ASP A 517 -33.25 -5.99 23.53
C ASP A 517 -31.71 -6.11 23.60
N ILE A 518 -31.01 -5.32 22.78
CA ILE A 518 -29.53 -5.24 22.77
C ILE A 518 -29.04 -4.52 24.03
N HIS A 519 -29.65 -3.40 24.41
CA HIS A 519 -29.27 -2.64 25.61
C HIS A 519 -29.36 -3.51 26.87
N LYS A 520 -30.43 -4.31 26.96
CA LYS A 520 -30.66 -5.23 28.07
C LYS A 520 -29.65 -6.38 28.09
N ALA A 521 -29.14 -6.83 26.94
CA ALA A 521 -28.10 -7.85 26.89
C ALA A 521 -26.73 -7.33 27.37
N VAL A 522 -26.41 -6.07 27.08
CA VAL A 522 -25.16 -5.41 27.50
C VAL A 522 -25.17 -5.09 29.00
N GLU A 523 -26.29 -4.59 29.55
CA GLU A 523 -26.43 -4.36 31.00
C GLU A 523 -26.30 -5.67 31.80
N ASN A 524 -26.92 -6.75 31.34
CA ASN A 524 -26.79 -8.07 31.97
C ASN A 524 -25.37 -8.65 31.90
N TRP A 525 -24.53 -8.18 30.97
CA TRP A 525 -23.14 -8.59 30.85
C TRP A 525 -22.23 -7.80 31.80
N LEU A 526 -22.48 -6.49 31.96
CA LEU A 526 -21.76 -5.63 32.90
C LEU A 526 -21.97 -6.04 34.36
N ASP A 527 -23.19 -6.44 34.72
CA ASP A 527 -23.50 -6.88 36.09
C ASP A 527 -22.84 -8.21 36.48
N ARG A 528 -22.45 -9.04 35.51
CA ARG A 528 -21.87 -10.38 35.76
C ARG A 528 -20.37 -10.37 36.05
N ASN A 529 -19.66 -9.27 35.80
CA ASN A 529 -18.20 -9.17 35.95
C ASN A 529 -17.75 -8.26 37.10
N SER A 530 -18.63 -8.02 38.08
CA SER A 530 -18.28 -7.28 39.30
C SER A 530 -17.74 -8.21 40.40
N TRP A 531 -16.48 -8.62 40.27
CA TRP A 531 -15.62 -9.10 41.39
C TRP A 531 -14.16 -8.70 41.17
#